data_AF-A0A9Q9C281-F1
#
_entry.id   AF-A0A9Q9C281-F1
#
_cell.length_a   1.000
_cell.length_b   1.000
_cell.length_c   1.000
_cell.angle_alpha   90.00
_cell.angle_beta   90.00
_cell.angle_gamma   90.00
#
_symmetry.space_group_name_H-M   'P 1'
#
loop_
_entity.id
_entity.type
_entity.pdbx_description
1 polymer ?
#
loop_
_entity_poly.entity_id
_entity_poly.type
_entity_poly.pdbx_seq_one_letter_code
_entity_poly.pdbx_strand_id
1 'polypeptide(L)'
;MEFEECGEGYADKLDLKSAFLGKLPGDRPLLEELGIDFSTIKKESRLIFGVFQKKYVDFSFVKNADLSGPIVFIGLYTLGLILNYKIHFGYIYFISLLTALSMYFLLNVLDTKHIGFLECCSVLGYSFLPVVFFSFTNILMGRIGVGFKVFYGLGFALWSSYTASVVFCRYLSLSNKHLVVGYPLLLGYTGFVMVVLF
;
A
#
# COMPACT_ATOMS: atom_id res chain seq x y z
N MET A 1 -32.55 41.93 -21.40
CA MET A 1 -32.18 40.78 -20.55
C MET A 1 -30.78 40.38 -21.01
N GLU A 2 -29.83 41.25 -20.70
CA GLU A 2 -28.96 41.15 -19.51
C GLU A 2 -27.87 40.11 -19.80
N PHE A 3 -26.82 40.61 -20.46
CA PHE A 3 -25.51 39.99 -20.38
C PHE A 3 -25.04 40.24 -18.95
N GLU A 4 -25.18 39.24 -18.08
CA GLU A 4 -24.54 39.28 -16.76
C GLU A 4 -23.03 39.32 -16.99
N GLU A 5 -22.44 40.46 -16.63
CA GLU A 5 -21.01 40.63 -16.42
C GLU A 5 -20.55 39.61 -15.37
N CYS A 6 -19.90 38.52 -15.80
CA CYS A 6 -19.08 37.72 -14.89
C CYS A 6 -17.77 38.48 -14.66
N GLY A 7 -17.89 39.59 -13.92
CA GLY A 7 -16.80 40.43 -13.47
C GLY A 7 -15.92 39.69 -12.46
N GLU A 8 -14.62 39.88 -12.66
CA GLU A 8 -13.46 39.29 -12.00
C GLU A 8 -13.53 39.04 -10.49
N GLY A 9 -12.94 37.90 -10.10
CA GLY A 9 -12.39 37.64 -8.78
C GLY A 9 -11.14 36.75 -8.84
N TYR A 10 -10.38 36.80 -9.93
CA TYR A 10 -9.23 35.91 -10.19
C TYR A 10 -7.89 36.65 -10.09
N ALA A 11 -7.66 37.37 -9.00
CA ALA A 11 -6.31 37.57 -8.45
C ALA A 11 -6.40 38.52 -7.25
N ASP A 12 -6.08 38.02 -6.05
CA ASP A 12 -5.15 38.79 -5.22
C ASP A 12 -4.35 37.97 -4.18
N LYS A 13 -4.23 36.65 -4.38
CA LYS A 13 -3.14 35.85 -3.79
C LYS A 13 -2.77 34.76 -4.78
N LEU A 14 -1.50 34.68 -5.16
CA LEU A 14 -0.91 33.46 -5.72
C LEU A 14 -0.96 32.38 -4.64
N ASP A 15 -2.14 31.80 -4.45
CA ASP A 15 -2.36 30.72 -3.52
C ASP A 15 -1.83 29.43 -4.18
N LEU A 16 -0.50 29.31 -4.17
CA LEU A 16 0.26 28.16 -4.67
C LEU A 16 -0.31 26.84 -4.14
N LYS A 17 -0.88 26.88 -2.92
CA LYS A 17 -1.56 25.76 -2.28
C LYS A 17 -2.86 25.40 -3.01
N SER A 18 -3.67 26.39 -3.40
CA SER A 18 -4.89 26.19 -4.19
C SER A 18 -4.59 25.81 -5.64
N ALA A 19 -3.48 26.28 -6.21
CA ALA A 19 -3.01 25.85 -7.53
C ALA A 19 -2.54 24.39 -7.55
N PHE A 20 -1.77 23.94 -6.54
CA PHE A 20 -1.33 22.54 -6.43
C PHE A 20 -2.48 21.58 -6.08
N LEU A 21 -3.49 22.04 -5.32
CA LEU A 21 -4.66 21.25 -4.94
C LEU A 21 -5.84 21.41 -5.92
N GLY A 22 -5.70 22.26 -6.95
CA GLY A 22 -6.74 22.66 -7.90
C GLY A 22 -8.07 22.99 -7.23
N LYS A 23 -8.02 23.75 -6.13
CA LYS A 23 -9.19 24.06 -5.31
C LYS A 23 -9.85 25.35 -5.79
N LEU A 24 -11.11 25.28 -6.25
CA LEU A 24 -11.96 26.46 -6.44
C LEU A 24 -12.65 26.87 -5.12
N PRO A 25 -12.98 28.16 -4.93
CA PRO A 25 -13.70 28.62 -3.75
C PRO A 25 -15.11 28.01 -3.70
N GLY A 26 -15.35 27.13 -2.72
CA GLY A 26 -16.61 26.41 -2.54
C GLY A 26 -16.55 24.92 -2.86
N ASP A 27 -15.45 24.44 -3.45
CA ASP A 27 -15.34 23.03 -3.88
C ASP A 27 -14.59 22.15 -2.87
N ARG A 28 -14.89 20.84 -2.90
CA ARG A 28 -14.15 19.83 -2.14
C ARG A 28 -12.76 19.65 -2.77
N PRO A 29 -11.72 19.29 -2.01
CA PRO A 29 -10.38 19.13 -2.57
C PRO A 29 -10.37 18.05 -3.68
N LEU A 30 -9.70 18.32 -4.81
CA LEU A 30 -9.64 17.40 -5.96
C LEU A 30 -9.21 15.98 -5.60
N LEU A 31 -8.39 15.82 -4.56
CA LEU A 31 -7.96 14.52 -4.07
C LEU A 31 -9.13 13.69 -3.52
N GLU A 32 -10.07 14.35 -2.84
CA GLU A 32 -11.28 13.71 -2.32
C GLU A 32 -12.29 13.43 -3.44
N GLU A 33 -12.31 14.25 -4.49
CA GLU A 33 -13.08 14.03 -5.72
C GLU A 33 -12.50 12.91 -6.61
N LEU A 34 -11.17 12.74 -6.60
CA LEU A 34 -10.44 11.64 -7.26
C LEU A 34 -10.49 10.33 -6.44
N GLY A 35 -11.16 10.32 -5.28
CA GLY A 35 -11.28 9.15 -4.41
C GLY A 35 -10.05 8.85 -3.53
N ILE A 36 -9.11 9.80 -3.41
CA ILE A 36 -7.89 9.71 -2.61
C ILE A 36 -8.05 10.48 -1.30
N ASP A 37 -8.57 9.83 -0.26
CA ASP A 37 -8.64 10.41 1.08
C ASP A 37 -7.40 10.02 1.93
N PHE A 38 -6.48 10.98 2.10
CA PHE A 38 -5.29 10.82 2.93
C PHE A 38 -5.58 10.55 4.41
N SER A 39 -6.75 11.00 4.90
CA SER A 39 -7.16 10.73 6.28
C SER A 39 -7.56 9.26 6.45
N THR A 40 -8.21 8.68 5.44
CA THR A 40 -8.49 7.25 5.33
C THR A 40 -7.21 6.43 5.16
N ILE A 41 -6.28 6.84 4.28
CA ILE A 41 -4.98 6.14 4.10
C ILE A 41 -4.21 6.07 5.42
N LYS A 42 -4.14 7.16 6.19
CA LYS A 42 -3.45 7.20 7.49
C LYS A 42 -4.17 6.36 8.55
N LYS A 43 -5.50 6.34 8.54
CA LYS A 43 -6.32 5.53 9.45
C LYS A 43 -6.14 4.04 9.16
N GLU A 44 -6.18 3.64 7.89
CA GLU A 44 -6.06 2.24 7.44
C GLU A 44 -4.63 1.72 7.59
N SER A 45 -3.64 2.53 7.25
CA SER A 45 -2.22 2.28 7.56
C SER A 45 -2.01 2.01 9.05
N ARG A 46 -2.70 2.76 9.94
CA ARG A 46 -2.63 2.56 11.39
C ARG A 46 -3.42 1.33 11.86
N LEU A 47 -4.47 0.93 11.14
CA LEU A 47 -5.23 -0.29 11.42
C LEU A 47 -4.41 -1.55 11.18
N ILE A 48 -3.44 -1.53 10.25
CA ILE A 48 -2.50 -2.64 10.01
C ILE A 48 -1.63 -2.90 11.25
N PHE A 49 -1.15 -1.85 11.91
CA PHE A 49 -0.52 -1.98 13.23
C PHE A 49 -1.52 -2.41 14.32
N GLY A 50 -2.78 -2.02 14.17
CA GLY A 50 -3.90 -2.41 15.03
C GLY A 50 -4.46 -3.82 14.80
N VAL A 51 -4.07 -4.55 13.75
CA VAL A 51 -4.56 -5.91 13.44
C VAL A 51 -4.15 -6.92 14.53
N PHE A 52 -3.09 -6.63 15.30
CA PHE A 52 -2.71 -7.35 16.52
C PHE A 52 -3.75 -7.22 17.64
N GLN A 53 -4.52 -6.12 17.67
CA GLN A 53 -5.68 -6.00 18.54
C GLN A 53 -6.91 -6.57 17.82
N LYS A 54 -7.61 -7.44 18.53
CA LYS A 54 -8.83 -8.18 18.13
C LYS A 54 -10.05 -7.26 17.94
N LYS A 55 -9.86 -6.09 17.31
CA LYS A 55 -10.91 -5.08 17.08
C LYS A 55 -11.54 -5.32 15.70
N TYR A 56 -12.84 -5.08 15.60
CA TYR A 56 -13.57 -5.12 14.33
C TYR A 56 -12.89 -4.15 13.35
N VAL A 57 -12.33 -4.67 12.27
CA VAL A 57 -11.71 -3.87 11.21
C VAL A 57 -12.75 -3.73 10.12
N ASP A 58 -13.15 -2.50 9.82
CA ASP A 58 -14.01 -2.22 8.67
C ASP A 58 -13.24 -2.55 7.39
N PHE A 59 -13.64 -3.61 6.68
CA PHE A 59 -13.05 -4.04 5.40
C PHE A 59 -13.53 -3.19 4.22
N SER A 60 -13.93 -1.94 4.47
CA SER A 60 -14.45 -1.03 3.45
C SER A 60 -13.43 -0.81 2.33
N PHE A 61 -12.13 -0.73 2.64
CA PHE A 61 -11.06 -0.62 1.63
C PHE A 61 -10.96 -1.82 0.70
N VAL A 62 -11.26 -3.04 1.20
CA VAL A 62 -11.27 -4.25 0.38
C VAL A 62 -12.51 -4.26 -0.51
N LYS A 63 -13.64 -3.78 0.01
CA LYS A 63 -14.90 -3.71 -0.75
C LYS A 63 -14.86 -2.65 -1.86
N ASN A 64 -14.16 -1.54 -1.61
CA ASN A 64 -14.02 -0.45 -2.58
C ASN A 64 -12.82 -0.62 -3.53
N ALA A 65 -11.99 -1.66 -3.32
CA ALA A 65 -10.78 -1.92 -4.09
C ALA A 65 -9.87 -0.67 -4.19
N ASP A 66 -9.63 -0.01 -3.05
CA ASP A 66 -8.88 1.24 -3.02
C ASP A 66 -7.42 0.99 -3.44
N LEU A 67 -7.06 1.42 -4.64
CA LEU A 67 -5.73 1.22 -5.23
C LEU A 67 -4.77 2.38 -4.93
N SER A 68 -5.30 3.52 -4.51
CA SER A 68 -4.52 4.73 -4.24
C SER A 68 -3.45 4.51 -3.15
N GLY A 69 -3.82 3.88 -2.02
CA GLY A 69 -2.88 3.53 -0.95
C GLY A 69 -1.73 2.64 -1.44
N PRO A 70 -2.01 1.45 -2.01
CA PRO A 70 -1.02 0.58 -2.65
C PRO A 70 -0.05 1.29 -3.60
N ILE A 71 -0.56 2.15 -4.49
CA ILE A 71 0.27 2.90 -5.45
C ILE A 71 1.24 3.84 -4.71
N VAL A 72 0.74 4.57 -3.70
CA VAL A 72 1.57 5.46 -2.87
C VAL A 72 2.65 4.67 -2.14
N PHE A 73 2.35 3.48 -1.59
CA PHE A 73 3.33 2.65 -0.89
C PHE A 73 4.41 2.10 -1.82
N ILE A 74 4.05 1.69 -3.05
CA ILE A 74 5.04 1.28 -4.06
C ILE A 74 5.91 2.47 -4.46
N GLY A 75 5.34 3.67 -4.63
CA GLY A 75 6.09 4.90 -4.91
C GLY A 75 7.07 5.29 -3.80
N LEU A 76 6.65 5.16 -2.54
CA LEU A 76 7.53 5.40 -1.39
C LEU A 76 8.66 4.36 -1.30
N TYR A 77 8.35 3.10 -1.60
CA TYR A 77 9.34 2.04 -1.64
C TYR A 77 10.39 2.27 -2.74
N THR A 78 9.94 2.57 -3.97
CA THR A 78 10.86 2.86 -5.10
C THR A 78 11.70 4.10 -4.82
N LEU A 79 11.13 5.14 -4.20
CA LEU A 79 11.88 6.30 -3.74
C LEU A 79 12.97 5.91 -2.73
N GLY A 80 12.67 5.02 -1.77
CA GLY A 80 13.67 4.47 -0.85
C GLY A 80 14.80 3.72 -1.56
N LEU A 81 14.51 2.97 -2.63
CA LEU A 81 15.53 2.29 -3.44
C LEU A 81 16.40 3.27 -4.23
N ILE A 82 15.79 4.28 -4.84
CA ILE A 82 16.51 5.32 -5.60
C ILE A 82 17.47 6.08 -4.68
N LEU A 83 17.07 6.36 -3.43
CA LEU A 83 17.95 6.97 -2.43
C LEU A 83 19.14 6.07 -2.02
N ASN A 84 19.01 4.75 -2.18
CA ASN A 84 20.11 3.80 -2.03
C ASN A 84 20.94 3.63 -3.31
N TYR A 85 20.68 4.42 -4.36
CA TYR A 85 21.29 4.31 -5.70
C TYR A 85 21.03 2.97 -6.41
N LYS A 86 19.95 2.27 -6.04
CA LYS A 86 19.55 0.98 -6.63
C LYS A 86 18.35 1.16 -7.54
N ILE A 87 18.53 0.91 -8.83
CA ILE A 87 17.47 1.08 -9.83
C ILE A 87 17.07 -0.29 -10.36
N HIS A 88 16.08 -0.90 -9.71
CA HIS A 88 15.60 -2.25 -10.01
C HIS A 88 14.10 -2.28 -10.36
N PHE A 89 13.65 -1.34 -11.19
CA PHE A 89 12.22 -1.22 -11.57
C PHE A 89 11.61 -2.51 -12.15
N GLY A 90 12.35 -3.22 -13.00
CA GLY A 90 11.88 -4.48 -13.59
C GLY A 90 11.62 -5.57 -12.56
N TYR A 91 12.49 -5.73 -11.57
CA TYR A 91 12.32 -6.71 -10.49
C TYR A 91 11.11 -6.40 -9.62
N ILE A 92 10.89 -5.12 -9.31
CA ILE A 92 9.76 -4.66 -8.50
C ILE A 92 8.43 -4.98 -9.21
N TYR A 93 8.34 -4.68 -10.51
CA TYR A 93 7.16 -4.97 -11.31
C TYR A 93 6.90 -6.48 -11.41
N PHE A 94 7.94 -7.27 -11.71
CA PHE A 94 7.83 -8.71 -11.86
C PHE A 94 7.41 -9.40 -10.55
N ILE A 95 8.05 -9.10 -9.43
CA ILE A 95 7.73 -9.70 -8.12
C ILE A 95 6.33 -9.28 -7.67
N SER A 96 5.94 -8.01 -7.88
CA SER A 96 4.59 -7.52 -7.55
C SER A 96 3.52 -8.27 -8.33
N LEU A 97 3.68 -8.36 -9.66
CA LEU A 97 2.73 -9.05 -10.54
C LEU A 97 2.67 -10.55 -10.24
N LEU A 98 3.82 -11.20 -10.02
CA LEU A 98 3.87 -12.62 -9.68
C LEU A 98 3.20 -12.91 -8.33
N THR A 99 3.42 -12.06 -7.32
CA THR A 99 2.80 -12.20 -6.00
C THR A 99 1.30 -11.98 -6.07
N ALA A 100 0.84 -10.97 -6.81
CA ALA A 100 -0.57 -10.68 -7.00
C ALA A 100 -1.30 -11.80 -7.75
N LEU A 101 -0.73 -12.30 -8.85
CA LEU A 101 -1.30 -13.43 -9.59
C LEU A 101 -1.31 -14.70 -8.75
N SER A 102 -0.19 -15.03 -8.09
CA SER A 102 -0.10 -16.23 -7.25
C SER A 102 -1.16 -16.21 -6.15
N MET A 103 -1.35 -15.06 -5.48
CA MET A 103 -2.38 -14.92 -4.46
C MET A 103 -3.80 -14.96 -5.04
N TYR A 104 -4.05 -14.28 -6.16
CA TYR A 104 -5.34 -14.32 -6.83
C TYR A 104 -5.76 -15.75 -7.18
N PHE A 105 -4.86 -16.53 -7.81
CA PHE A 105 -5.11 -17.94 -8.12
C PHE A 105 -5.32 -18.78 -6.85
N LEU A 106 -4.47 -18.61 -5.83
CA LEU A 106 -4.59 -19.38 -4.60
C LEU A 106 -5.93 -19.11 -3.89
N LEU A 107 -6.31 -17.85 -3.75
CA LEU A 107 -7.53 -17.47 -3.06
C LEU A 107 -8.77 -17.93 -3.83
N ASN A 108 -8.76 -17.83 -5.16
CA ASN A 108 -9.86 -18.30 -6.01
C ASN A 108 -10.01 -19.83 -6.01
N VAL A 109 -8.94 -20.57 -5.73
CA VAL A 109 -8.99 -22.04 -5.53
C VAL A 109 -9.44 -22.41 -4.12
N LEU A 110 -9.10 -21.58 -3.12
CA LEU A 110 -9.28 -21.92 -1.71
C LEU A 110 -10.69 -21.65 -1.18
N ASP A 111 -11.38 -20.65 -1.73
CA ASP A 111 -12.67 -20.21 -1.22
C ASP A 111 -13.80 -20.34 -2.25
N THR A 112 -15.01 -20.47 -1.74
CA THR A 112 -16.27 -20.47 -2.49
C THR A 112 -16.67 -19.08 -2.96
N LYS A 113 -16.16 -18.02 -2.31
CA LYS A 113 -16.40 -16.63 -2.68
C LYS A 113 -15.28 -16.12 -3.59
N HIS A 114 -15.64 -15.68 -4.78
CA HIS A 114 -14.70 -15.06 -5.70
C HIS A 114 -14.24 -13.70 -5.16
N ILE A 115 -12.92 -13.52 -5.05
CA ILE A 115 -12.25 -12.24 -4.87
C ILE A 115 -11.87 -11.71 -6.25
N GLY A 116 -12.10 -10.43 -6.51
CA GLY A 116 -11.56 -9.78 -7.70
C GLY A 116 -10.06 -9.51 -7.57
N PHE A 117 -9.40 -9.32 -8.72
CA PHE A 117 -7.96 -9.08 -8.76
C PHE A 117 -7.57 -7.77 -8.07
N LEU A 118 -8.40 -6.73 -8.18
CA LEU A 118 -8.11 -5.41 -7.61
C LEU A 118 -8.17 -5.42 -6.08
N GLU A 119 -9.14 -6.13 -5.50
CA GLU A 119 -9.30 -6.32 -4.06
C GLU A 119 -8.07 -7.04 -3.48
N CYS A 120 -7.56 -8.06 -4.19
CA CYS A 120 -6.32 -8.73 -3.84
C CYS A 120 -5.13 -7.77 -3.86
N CYS A 121 -5.00 -6.97 -4.93
CA CYS A 121 -3.95 -5.95 -5.06
C CYS A 121 -4.01 -4.91 -3.94
N SER A 122 -5.21 -4.45 -3.55
CA SER A 122 -5.40 -3.52 -2.44
C SER A 122 -4.86 -4.12 -1.14
N VAL A 123 -5.30 -5.31 -0.75
CA VAL A 123 -4.84 -5.96 0.50
C VAL A 123 -3.31 -6.15 0.50
N LEU A 124 -2.74 -6.61 -0.61
CA LEU A 124 -1.29 -6.81 -0.75
C LEU A 124 -0.49 -5.51 -0.62
N GLY A 125 -0.99 -4.43 -1.23
CA GLY A 125 -0.34 -3.12 -1.20
C GLY A 125 -0.44 -2.45 0.17
N TYR A 126 -1.59 -2.53 0.83
CA TYR A 126 -1.75 -1.96 2.17
C TYR A 126 -0.81 -2.65 3.18
N SER A 127 -0.78 -3.98 3.17
CA SER A 127 0.08 -4.75 4.05
C SER A 127 1.58 -4.62 3.77
N PHE A 128 1.98 -4.05 2.62
CA PHE A 128 3.38 -3.80 2.25
C PHE A 128 4.11 -2.75 3.10
N LEU A 129 3.36 -1.96 3.89
CA LEU A 129 3.89 -0.86 4.68
C LEU A 129 5.12 -1.17 5.58
N PRO A 130 5.19 -2.31 6.30
CA PRO A 130 6.37 -2.67 7.09
C PRO A 130 7.64 -2.81 6.23
N VAL A 131 7.50 -3.28 4.99
CA VAL A 131 8.61 -3.43 4.03
C VAL A 131 9.05 -2.06 3.49
N VAL A 132 8.10 -1.13 3.29
CA VAL A 132 8.43 0.28 2.95
C VAL A 132 9.28 0.89 4.07
N PHE A 133 8.88 0.71 5.33
CA PHE A 133 9.63 1.21 6.48
C PHE A 133 11.05 0.63 6.57
N PHE A 134 11.20 -0.66 6.27
CA PHE A 134 12.49 -1.32 6.17
C PHE A 134 13.41 -0.67 5.12
N SER A 135 12.88 -0.29 3.96
CA SER A 135 13.64 0.38 2.89
C SER A 135 14.24 1.71 3.36
N PHE A 136 13.47 2.54 4.06
CA PHE A 136 13.98 3.81 4.62
C PHE A 136 14.97 3.59 5.76
N THR A 137 14.74 2.61 6.63
CA THR A 137 15.65 2.30 7.74
C THR A 137 17.00 1.79 7.22
N ASN A 138 17.00 1.03 6.13
CA ASN A 138 18.24 0.56 5.47
C ASN A 138 19.16 1.71 5.03
N ILE A 139 18.60 2.86 4.65
CA ILE A 139 19.36 4.08 4.30
C ILE A 139 20.14 4.60 5.51
N LEU A 140 19.47 4.71 6.66
CA LEU A 140 20.07 5.23 7.90
C LEU A 140 21.16 4.31 8.45
N MET A 141 21.00 3.01 8.22
CA MET A 141 21.85 1.94 8.76
C MET A 141 22.86 1.39 7.73
N GLY A 142 23.35 2.25 6.84
CA GLY A 142 24.25 1.86 5.75
C GLY A 142 25.49 1.05 6.21
N ARG A 143 26.01 1.32 7.41
CA ARG A 143 27.24 0.74 7.97
C ARG A 143 27.06 -0.62 8.69
N ILE A 144 25.85 -1.17 8.73
CA ILE A 144 25.57 -2.46 9.39
C ILE A 144 25.95 -3.64 8.49
N GLY A 145 26.43 -4.74 9.08
CA GLY A 145 26.77 -5.97 8.36
C GLY A 145 25.57 -6.62 7.66
N VAL A 146 25.82 -7.25 6.51
CA VAL A 146 24.79 -7.84 5.63
C VAL A 146 23.94 -8.89 6.35
N GLY A 147 24.55 -9.73 7.20
CA GLY A 147 23.83 -10.77 7.96
C GLY A 147 22.75 -10.19 8.89
N PHE A 148 23.07 -9.10 9.60
CA PHE A 148 22.08 -8.42 10.44
C PHE A 148 20.98 -7.79 9.57
N LYS A 149 21.34 -7.22 8.41
CA LYS A 149 20.38 -6.67 7.44
C LYS A 149 19.36 -7.68 6.94
N VAL A 150 19.80 -8.89 6.62
CA VAL A 150 18.92 -10.01 6.25
C VAL A 150 18.01 -10.39 7.43
N PHE A 151 18.57 -10.50 8.65
CA PHE A 151 17.80 -10.93 9.82
C PHE A 151 16.66 -9.97 10.16
N TYR A 152 16.93 -8.66 10.28
CA TYR A 152 15.85 -7.72 10.58
C TYR A 152 14.88 -7.55 9.40
N GLY A 153 15.37 -7.65 8.15
CA GLY A 153 14.53 -7.62 6.95
C GLY A 153 13.52 -8.78 6.89
N LEU A 154 13.95 -10.00 7.22
CA LEU A 154 13.05 -11.14 7.37
C LEU A 154 11.99 -10.90 8.46
N GLY A 155 12.36 -10.24 9.56
CA GLY A 155 11.40 -9.83 10.59
C GLY A 155 10.28 -8.91 10.04
N PHE A 156 10.64 -7.91 9.24
CA PHE A 156 9.66 -7.03 8.58
C PHE A 156 8.83 -7.77 7.52
N ALA A 157 9.43 -8.68 6.75
CA ALA A 157 8.73 -9.51 5.78
C ALA A 157 7.69 -10.42 6.45
N LEU A 158 8.06 -11.05 7.57
CA LEU A 158 7.17 -11.88 8.38
C LEU A 158 6.02 -11.06 8.96
N TRP A 159 6.29 -9.85 9.46
CA TRP A 159 5.25 -8.95 9.97
C TRP A 159 4.23 -8.56 8.88
N SER A 160 4.74 -8.20 7.70
CA SER A 160 3.93 -7.88 6.51
C SER A 160 3.08 -9.08 6.08
N SER A 161 3.69 -10.25 5.94
CA SER A 161 3.02 -11.50 5.54
C SER A 161 1.95 -11.94 6.55
N TYR A 162 2.27 -11.88 7.85
CA TYR A 162 1.31 -12.21 8.90
C TYR A 162 0.09 -11.28 8.84
N THR A 163 0.33 -9.98 8.68
CA THR A 163 -0.76 -9.00 8.61
C THR A 163 -1.65 -9.24 7.39
N ALA A 164 -1.05 -9.45 6.21
CA ALA A 164 -1.76 -9.79 4.99
C ALA A 164 -2.59 -11.08 5.13
N SER A 165 -2.00 -12.15 5.68
CA SER A 165 -2.67 -13.44 5.90
C SER A 165 -3.89 -13.30 6.81
N VAL A 166 -3.77 -12.52 7.90
CA VAL A 166 -4.91 -12.25 8.80
C VAL A 166 -6.02 -11.49 8.08
N VAL A 167 -5.69 -10.48 7.27
CA VAL A 167 -6.70 -9.71 6.51
C VAL A 167 -7.44 -10.60 5.51
N PHE A 168 -6.72 -11.39 4.71
CA PHE A 168 -7.34 -12.32 3.76
C PHE A 168 -8.22 -13.36 4.43
N CYS A 169 -7.74 -13.98 5.52
CA CYS A 169 -8.53 -14.99 6.22
C CYS A 169 -9.76 -14.41 6.91
N ARG A 170 -9.71 -13.16 7.41
CA ARG A 170 -10.89 -12.49 7.97
C ARG A 170 -11.88 -12.09 6.87
N TYR A 171 -11.41 -11.62 5.72
CA TYR A 171 -12.27 -11.22 4.60
C TYR A 171 -13.01 -12.41 3.97
N LEU A 172 -12.31 -13.54 3.78
CA LEU A 172 -12.86 -14.78 3.21
C LEU A 172 -13.46 -15.73 4.27
N SER A 173 -13.46 -15.34 5.57
CA SER A 173 -13.89 -16.21 6.68
C SER A 173 -13.22 -17.60 6.70
N LEU A 174 -11.96 -17.68 6.22
CA LEU A 174 -11.19 -18.92 6.14
C LEU A 174 -10.65 -19.29 7.51
N SER A 175 -11.30 -20.24 8.18
CA SER A 175 -10.86 -20.79 9.46
C SER A 175 -9.71 -21.78 9.26
N ASN A 176 -8.65 -21.71 10.08
CA ASN A 176 -7.50 -22.63 10.10
C ASN A 176 -6.60 -22.69 8.85
N LYS A 177 -6.71 -21.76 7.88
CA LYS A 177 -5.89 -21.78 6.64
C LYS A 177 -4.82 -20.68 6.55
N HIS A 178 -4.54 -19.99 7.66
CA HIS A 178 -3.59 -18.87 7.72
C HIS A 178 -2.18 -19.20 7.19
N LEU A 179 -1.69 -20.42 7.44
CA LEU A 179 -0.37 -20.87 6.98
C LEU A 179 -0.31 -21.07 5.46
N VAL A 180 -1.39 -21.58 4.85
CA VAL A 180 -1.47 -21.83 3.40
C VAL A 180 -1.43 -20.50 2.65
N VAL A 181 -2.19 -19.52 3.13
CA VAL A 181 -2.22 -18.16 2.55
C VAL A 181 -0.91 -17.40 2.83
N GLY A 182 -0.32 -17.61 4.01
CA GLY A 182 0.93 -16.94 4.43
C GLY A 182 2.18 -17.33 3.64
N TYR A 183 2.22 -18.53 3.06
CA TYR A 183 3.41 -19.02 2.34
C TYR A 183 3.78 -18.19 1.10
N PRO A 184 2.90 -18.02 0.09
CA PRO A 184 3.19 -17.16 -1.07
C PRO A 184 3.38 -15.68 -0.68
N LEU A 185 2.66 -15.20 0.35
CA LEU A 185 2.85 -13.85 0.87
C LEU A 185 4.25 -13.64 1.42
N LEU A 186 4.74 -14.58 2.23
CA LEU A 186 6.08 -14.52 2.80
C LEU A 186 7.13 -14.53 1.69
N LEU A 187 6.94 -15.38 0.68
CA LEU A 187 7.85 -15.49 -0.45
C LEU A 187 7.90 -14.18 -1.27
N GLY A 188 6.74 -13.59 -1.56
CA GLY A 188 6.65 -12.29 -2.24
C GLY A 188 7.31 -11.15 -1.46
N TYR A 189 6.95 -10.97 -0.19
CA TYR A 189 7.52 -9.90 0.66
C TYR A 189 9.02 -10.09 0.92
N THR A 190 9.49 -11.32 1.07
CA THR A 190 10.92 -11.61 1.18
C THR A 190 11.65 -11.24 -0.12
N GLY A 191 11.02 -11.46 -1.28
CA GLY A 191 11.54 -11.00 -2.57
C GLY A 191 11.78 -9.49 -2.60
N PHE A 192 10.81 -8.69 -2.13
CA PHE A 192 11.00 -7.23 -2.02
C PHE A 192 12.12 -6.86 -1.05
N VAL A 193 12.19 -7.52 0.11
CA VAL A 193 13.29 -7.30 1.07
C VAL A 193 14.66 -7.60 0.43
N MET A 194 14.78 -8.64 -0.39
CA MET A 194 16.02 -8.93 -1.10
C MET A 194 16.40 -7.82 -2.09
N VAL A 195 15.45 -7.23 -2.81
CA VAL A 195 15.71 -6.11 -3.75
C VAL A 195 16.18 -4.84 -3.01
N VAL A 196 15.81 -4.64 -1.75
CA VAL A 196 16.37 -3.55 -0.93
C VAL A 196 17.83 -3.86 -0.55
N LEU A 197 18.15 -5.13 -0.26
CA LEU A 197 19.44 -5.54 0.28
C LEU A 197 20.54 -5.70 -0.77
N PHE A 198 20.21 -6.29 -1.92
CA PHE A 198 21.10 -6.49 -3.06
C PHE A 198 20.83 -5.48 -4.16
#